data_AF-A0A930MFS9-F1
#
_entry.id   AF-A0A930MFS9-F1
#
_cell.length_a   1.000
_cell.length_b   1.000
_cell.length_c   1.000
_cell.angle_alpha   90.00
_cell.angle_beta   90.00
_cell.angle_gamma   90.00
#
_symmetry.space_group_name_H-M   'P 1'
#
loop_
_entity.id
_entity.type
_entity.pdbx_description
1 polymer ?
#
loop_
_entity_poly.entity_id
_entity_poly.type
_entity_poly.pdbx_seq_one_letter_code
_entity_poly.pdbx_strand_id
1 'polypeptide(L)'
;YYIDLCHDYLLDRLKIIEEKHIYNYPFLMGQGVWLDSEKASPVDSIKEVLKHASFSIGFCGLAECLVALIGKHHGESEEAQKLGLEIVGHMRERTDAYTEAEHRNWSTFGTPAESTAGQFQRANKRVYGTIPGVTDRSYMTNSSHVPVYYDISAYDKIRIEAPYHALENAGHIAYIEMDGDPSKNVKAFEKVVRAMHDADMGYFSINHPVDRDPVCGYTGLIENECPHCHRKETAFGTMTVPRMKD
;
A
#
# COMPACT_ATOMS: atom_id res chain seq x y z
N TYR A 1 12.34 -10.31 -17.31
CA TYR A 1 13.01 -9.05 -17.69
C TYR A 1 12.84 -7.95 -16.66
N TYR A 2 11.67 -7.29 -16.52
CA TYR A 2 11.54 -6.14 -15.59
C TYR A 2 11.79 -6.51 -14.12
N ILE A 3 11.38 -7.72 -13.70
CA ILE A 3 11.69 -8.26 -12.37
C ILE A 3 13.21 -8.40 -12.17
N ASP A 4 13.92 -8.88 -13.19
CA ASP A 4 15.39 -9.03 -13.16
C ASP A 4 16.07 -7.66 -13.10
N LEU A 5 15.55 -6.67 -13.83
CA LEU A 5 16.04 -5.30 -13.78
C LEU A 5 15.86 -4.67 -12.38
N CYS A 6 14.70 -4.87 -11.74
CA CYS A 6 14.45 -4.43 -10.38
C CYS A 6 15.39 -5.10 -9.37
N HIS A 7 15.59 -6.41 -9.54
CA HIS A 7 16.53 -7.20 -8.75
C HIS A 7 17.95 -6.63 -8.82
N ASP A 8 18.47 -6.45 -10.04
CA ASP A 8 19.83 -5.94 -10.25
C ASP A 8 20.02 -4.53 -9.69
N TYR A 9 19.02 -3.67 -9.86
CA TYR A 9 19.04 -2.32 -9.30
C TYR A 9 19.07 -2.31 -7.77
N LEU A 10 18.34 -3.23 -7.12
CA LEU A 10 18.35 -3.38 -5.66
C LEU A 10 19.71 -3.87 -5.16
N LEU A 11 20.33 -4.82 -5.86
CA LEU A 11 21.67 -5.30 -5.53
C LEU A 11 22.76 -4.23 -5.75
N ASP A 12 22.66 -3.45 -6.81
CA ASP A 12 23.59 -2.34 -7.05
C ASP A 12 23.46 -1.26 -5.98
N ARG A 13 22.23 -0.93 -5.56
CA ARG A 13 22.00 -0.03 -4.42
C ARG A 13 22.57 -0.62 -3.13
N LEU A 14 22.39 -1.92 -2.90
CA LEU A 14 22.89 -2.61 -1.72
C LEU A 14 24.41 -2.50 -1.62
N LYS A 15 25.16 -2.69 -2.73
CA LYS A 15 26.63 -2.56 -2.73
C LYS A 15 27.09 -1.22 -2.17
N ILE A 16 26.45 -0.13 -2.58
CA ILE A 16 26.76 1.23 -2.11
C ILE A 16 26.41 1.42 -0.62
N ILE A 17 25.32 0.81 -0.16
CA ILE A 17 24.87 0.88 1.23
C ILE A 17 25.79 0.05 2.15
N GLU A 18 26.20 -1.15 1.71
CA GLU A 18 27.09 -2.04 2.46
C GLU A 18 28.46 -1.39 2.74
N GLU A 19 28.92 -0.43 1.93
CA GLU A 19 30.17 0.31 2.17
C GLU A 19 30.08 1.32 3.34
N LYS A 20 28.89 1.57 3.89
CA LYS A 20 28.76 2.41 5.09
C LYS A 20 29.23 1.66 6.32
N HIS A 21 29.65 2.42 7.33
CA HIS A 21 30.14 1.89 8.59
C HIS A 21 29.15 2.18 9.72
N ILE A 22 29.28 1.44 10.82
CA ILE A 22 28.40 1.59 12.00
C ILE A 22 28.38 3.04 12.52
N TYR A 23 29.51 3.75 12.49
CA TYR A 23 29.58 5.16 12.91
C TYR A 23 28.73 6.11 12.05
N ASN A 24 28.32 5.71 10.84
CA ASN A 24 27.38 6.49 10.03
C ASN A 24 25.95 6.45 10.59
N TYR A 25 25.62 5.45 11.41
CA TYR A 25 24.30 5.21 12.00
C TYR A 25 24.40 5.01 13.52
N PRO A 26 24.90 6.02 14.27
CA PRO A 26 25.26 5.87 15.68
C PRO A 26 24.06 5.48 16.56
N PHE A 27 22.86 5.93 16.23
CA PHE A 27 21.64 5.55 16.95
C PHE A 27 21.16 4.15 16.56
N LEU A 28 20.93 3.89 15.27
CA LEU A 28 20.32 2.63 14.83
C LEU A 28 21.23 1.42 15.08
N MET A 29 22.51 1.55 14.75
CA MET A 29 23.45 0.43 14.82
C MET A 29 24.40 0.58 16.01
N GLY A 30 24.89 1.79 16.27
CA GLY A 30 25.78 2.05 17.40
C GLY A 30 25.13 1.89 18.78
N GLN A 31 23.79 1.90 18.89
CA GLN A 31 23.06 1.60 20.13
C GLN A 31 22.40 0.22 20.15
N GLY A 32 22.71 -0.66 19.19
CA GLY A 32 22.16 -2.02 19.20
C GLY A 32 20.66 -2.11 18.87
N VAL A 33 20.08 -1.13 18.18
CA VAL A 33 18.63 -1.16 17.83
C VAL A 33 18.36 -2.18 16.73
N TRP A 34 19.31 -2.36 15.80
CA TRP A 34 19.25 -3.39 14.78
C TRP A 34 19.82 -4.71 15.28
N LEU A 35 19.21 -5.82 14.87
CA LEU A 35 19.67 -7.15 15.23
C LEU A 35 21.14 -7.36 14.85
N ASP A 36 21.93 -7.89 15.80
CA ASP A 36 23.37 -8.14 15.70
C ASP A 36 24.27 -6.91 15.56
N SER A 37 23.71 -5.68 15.59
CA SER A 37 24.53 -4.47 15.50
C SER A 37 25.40 -4.23 16.75
N GLU A 38 25.02 -4.78 17.90
CA GLU A 38 25.80 -4.76 19.13
C GLU A 38 27.10 -5.58 19.06
N LYS A 39 27.23 -6.45 18.05
CA LYS A 39 28.42 -7.29 17.81
C LYS A 39 29.46 -6.60 16.93
N ALA A 40 29.11 -5.46 16.32
CA ALA A 40 29.97 -4.74 15.38
C ALA A 40 30.72 -3.57 16.05
N SER A 41 31.95 -3.33 15.61
CA SER A 41 32.73 -2.15 15.98
C SER A 41 32.25 -0.91 15.22
N PRO A 42 32.40 0.31 15.76
CA PRO A 42 32.04 1.54 15.05
C PRO A 42 32.62 1.66 13.64
N VAL A 43 33.81 1.09 13.40
CA VAL A 43 34.51 1.13 12.11
C VAL A 43 34.23 -0.07 11.20
N ASP A 44 33.38 -1.01 11.63
CA ASP A 44 32.96 -2.12 10.77
C ASP A 44 31.92 -1.65 9.75
N SER A 45 31.90 -2.30 8.61
CA SER A 45 30.85 -2.13 7.60
C SER A 45 29.50 -2.62 8.15
N ILE A 46 28.41 -1.98 7.72
CA ILE A 46 27.05 -2.37 8.10
C ILE A 46 26.55 -3.63 7.40
N LYS A 47 27.35 -4.22 6.50
CA LYS A 47 26.98 -5.38 5.68
C LYS A 47 26.45 -6.56 6.48
N GLU A 48 27.09 -6.90 7.58
CA GLU A 48 26.70 -8.05 8.40
C GLU A 48 25.32 -7.82 9.05
N VAL A 49 25.04 -6.59 9.49
CA VAL A 49 23.75 -6.18 10.06
C VAL A 49 22.64 -6.22 8.99
N LEU A 50 22.95 -5.85 7.75
CA LEU A 50 21.99 -5.84 6.64
C LEU A 50 21.54 -7.23 6.17
N LYS A 51 22.16 -8.33 6.63
CA LYS A 51 21.68 -9.68 6.34
C LYS A 51 20.26 -9.92 6.85
N HIS A 52 19.85 -9.18 7.88
CA HIS A 52 18.51 -9.23 8.47
C HIS A 52 17.48 -8.39 7.72
N ALA A 53 17.89 -7.57 6.75
CA ALA A 53 16.97 -6.75 5.97
C ALA A 53 16.15 -7.60 4.99
N SER A 54 14.96 -7.10 4.65
CA SER A 54 14.17 -7.60 3.53
C SER A 54 14.46 -6.81 2.25
N PHE A 55 14.34 -7.52 1.12
CA PHE A 55 14.53 -6.96 -0.22
C PHE A 55 13.22 -7.11 -0.97
N SER A 56 12.56 -6.00 -1.24
CA SER A 56 11.19 -6.01 -1.76
C SER A 56 11.15 -5.56 -3.21
N ILE A 57 10.55 -6.38 -4.07
CA ILE A 57 10.14 -5.98 -5.42
C ILE A 57 8.66 -5.63 -5.37
N GLY A 58 8.36 -4.36 -5.61
CA GLY A 58 7.00 -3.82 -5.49
C GLY A 58 6.30 -3.59 -6.82
N PHE A 59 4.98 -3.51 -6.78
CA PHE A 59 4.14 -3.11 -7.91
C PHE A 59 2.98 -2.20 -7.48
N CYS A 60 2.37 -1.56 -8.48
CA CYS A 60 1.20 -0.70 -8.36
C CYS A 60 0.43 -0.73 -9.70
N GLY A 61 -0.90 -0.51 -9.67
CA GLY A 61 -1.72 -0.39 -10.87
C GLY A 61 -2.07 -1.72 -11.53
N LEU A 62 -2.30 -2.79 -10.76
CA LEU A 62 -2.73 -4.08 -11.33
C LEU A 62 -4.06 -3.95 -12.09
N ALA A 63 -5.01 -3.17 -11.57
CA ALA A 63 -6.28 -2.95 -12.23
C ALA A 63 -6.11 -2.32 -13.62
N GLU A 64 -5.33 -1.22 -13.72
CA GLU A 64 -5.05 -0.56 -14.99
C GLU A 64 -4.26 -1.46 -15.95
N CYS A 65 -3.35 -2.30 -15.42
CA CYS A 65 -2.64 -3.31 -16.20
C CYS A 65 -3.60 -4.32 -16.84
N LEU A 66 -4.54 -4.88 -16.06
CA LEU A 66 -5.53 -5.83 -16.55
C LEU A 66 -6.47 -5.18 -17.57
N VAL A 67 -6.92 -3.95 -17.34
CA VAL A 67 -7.72 -3.20 -18.31
C VAL A 67 -6.96 -3.00 -19.63
N ALA A 68 -5.66 -2.69 -19.57
CA ALA A 68 -4.85 -2.55 -20.77
C ALA A 68 -4.66 -3.87 -21.55
N LEU A 69 -4.59 -5.01 -20.85
CA LEU A 69 -4.37 -6.33 -21.46
C LEU A 69 -5.64 -6.96 -22.02
N ILE A 70 -6.74 -6.90 -21.27
CA ILE A 70 -7.97 -7.67 -21.55
C ILE A 70 -9.25 -6.84 -21.46
N GLY A 71 -9.14 -5.53 -21.20
CA GLY A 71 -10.27 -4.59 -21.18
C GLY A 71 -11.09 -4.56 -19.90
N LYS A 72 -10.75 -5.37 -18.89
CA LYS A 72 -11.45 -5.46 -17.59
C LYS A 72 -10.46 -5.59 -16.43
N HIS A 73 -10.79 -5.04 -15.28
CA HIS A 73 -10.05 -5.30 -14.04
C HIS A 73 -10.61 -6.52 -13.29
N HIS A 74 -9.87 -6.97 -12.28
CA HIS A 74 -10.17 -8.19 -11.52
C HIS A 74 -11.46 -8.11 -10.67
N GLY A 75 -12.06 -6.92 -10.52
CA GLY A 75 -13.38 -6.73 -9.92
C GLY A 75 -14.54 -7.03 -10.87
N GLU A 76 -14.30 -7.00 -12.18
CA GLU A 76 -15.31 -7.11 -13.24
C GLU A 76 -15.37 -8.49 -13.90
N SER A 77 -14.32 -9.30 -13.74
CA SER A 77 -14.18 -10.57 -14.47
C SER A 77 -13.34 -11.59 -13.71
N GLU A 78 -13.82 -12.84 -13.65
CA GLU A 78 -13.04 -13.96 -13.13
C GLU A 78 -11.80 -14.25 -13.99
N GLU A 79 -11.86 -14.01 -15.29
CA GLU A 79 -10.70 -14.11 -16.19
C GLU A 79 -9.62 -13.07 -15.81
N ALA A 80 -10.05 -11.84 -15.49
CA ALA A 80 -9.15 -10.79 -15.04
C ALA A 80 -8.55 -11.10 -13.67
N GLN A 81 -9.34 -11.67 -12.76
CA GLN A 81 -8.84 -12.13 -11.45
C GLN A 81 -7.80 -13.24 -11.62
N LYS A 82 -8.05 -14.22 -12.49
CA LYS A 82 -7.10 -15.30 -12.75
C LYS A 82 -5.79 -14.75 -13.32
N LEU A 83 -5.87 -13.88 -14.33
CA LEU A 83 -4.68 -13.25 -14.91
C LEU A 83 -3.94 -12.38 -13.89
N GLY A 84 -4.65 -11.65 -13.03
CA GLY A 84 -4.05 -10.86 -11.97
C GLY A 84 -3.23 -11.72 -11.00
N LEU A 85 -3.79 -12.84 -10.56
CA LEU A 85 -3.10 -13.81 -9.71
C LEU A 85 -1.91 -14.46 -10.41
N GLU A 86 -1.99 -14.74 -11.71
CA GLU A 86 -0.84 -15.25 -12.48
C GLU A 86 0.30 -14.21 -12.55
N ILE A 87 -0.02 -12.93 -12.77
CA ILE A 87 0.98 -11.86 -12.82
C ILE A 87 1.68 -11.69 -11.48
N VAL A 88 0.92 -11.53 -10.39
CA VAL A 88 1.49 -11.32 -9.04
C VAL A 88 2.15 -12.61 -8.54
N GLY A 89 1.59 -13.77 -8.86
CA GLY A 89 2.17 -15.08 -8.59
C GLY A 89 3.53 -15.25 -9.25
N HIS A 90 3.68 -14.85 -10.50
CA HIS A 90 4.97 -14.86 -11.18
C HIS A 90 5.99 -13.94 -10.48
N MET A 91 5.58 -12.76 -10.00
CA MET A 91 6.48 -11.91 -9.19
C MET A 91 6.93 -12.63 -7.91
N ARG A 92 5.98 -13.27 -7.22
CA ARG A 92 6.24 -14.01 -5.99
C ARG A 92 7.22 -15.17 -6.20
N GLU A 93 6.96 -16.01 -7.21
CA GLU A 93 7.83 -17.12 -7.59
C GLU A 93 9.27 -16.66 -7.88
N ARG A 94 9.43 -15.51 -8.56
CA ARG A 94 10.76 -14.94 -8.83
C ARG A 94 11.45 -14.50 -7.55
N THR A 95 10.74 -13.83 -6.64
CA THR A 95 11.31 -13.41 -5.36
C THR A 95 11.66 -14.59 -4.44
N ASP A 96 10.87 -15.67 -4.47
CA ASP A 96 11.18 -16.89 -3.74
C ASP A 96 12.44 -17.58 -4.31
N ALA A 97 12.56 -17.66 -5.65
CA ALA A 97 13.75 -18.18 -6.29
C ALA A 97 15.03 -17.38 -5.96
N TYR A 98 14.94 -16.04 -5.87
CA TYR A 98 16.06 -15.20 -5.41
C TYR A 98 16.39 -15.47 -3.94
N THR A 99 15.39 -15.70 -3.08
CA THR A 99 15.61 -16.07 -1.69
C THR A 99 16.41 -17.37 -1.58
N GLU A 100 16.02 -18.40 -2.33
CA GLU A 100 16.69 -19.69 -2.35
C GLU A 100 18.12 -19.61 -2.90
N ALA A 101 18.31 -18.86 -4.00
CA ALA A 101 19.60 -18.77 -4.67
C ALA A 101 20.62 -17.91 -3.91
N GLU A 102 20.16 -16.86 -3.23
CA GLU A 102 21.04 -15.85 -2.64
C GLU A 102 21.08 -15.87 -1.11
N HIS A 103 20.20 -16.65 -0.48
CA HIS A 103 20.02 -16.69 0.97
C HIS A 103 19.77 -15.30 1.57
N ARG A 104 18.92 -14.52 0.90
CA ARG A 104 18.49 -13.16 1.30
C ARG A 104 16.97 -13.11 1.36
N ASN A 105 16.41 -12.26 2.23
CA ASN A 105 14.97 -12.18 2.45
C ASN A 105 14.25 -11.41 1.31
N TRP A 106 14.24 -11.97 0.11
CA TRP A 106 13.51 -11.40 -1.02
C TRP A 106 12.00 -11.58 -0.86
N SER A 107 11.24 -10.59 -1.31
CA SER A 107 9.79 -10.55 -1.07
C SER A 107 9.07 -9.70 -2.11
N THR A 108 7.79 -9.97 -2.29
CA THR A 108 6.89 -9.21 -3.17
C THR A 108 6.07 -8.21 -2.35
N PHE A 109 5.93 -6.98 -2.83
CA PHE A 109 5.37 -5.87 -2.04
C PHE A 109 4.22 -5.13 -2.75
N GLY A 110 3.04 -5.14 -2.13
CA GLY A 110 1.94 -4.27 -2.50
C GLY A 110 2.26 -2.82 -2.12
N THR A 111 2.83 -2.06 -3.06
CA THR A 111 3.42 -0.76 -2.74
C THR A 111 2.35 0.28 -2.42
N PRO A 112 2.40 0.97 -1.26
CA PRO A 112 1.55 2.13 -0.97
C PRO A 112 2.03 3.32 -1.82
N ALA A 113 1.31 3.61 -2.90
CA ALA A 113 1.77 4.51 -3.95
C ALA A 113 1.19 5.94 -3.84
N GLU A 114 0.99 6.47 -2.62
CA GLU A 114 0.31 7.76 -2.39
C GLU A 114 0.86 8.92 -3.25
N SER A 115 2.18 9.11 -3.26
CA SER A 115 2.82 10.15 -4.09
C SER A 115 3.29 9.63 -5.45
N THR A 116 3.60 8.33 -5.53
CA THR A 116 4.21 7.70 -6.70
C THR A 116 3.19 7.33 -7.78
N ALA A 117 1.97 6.94 -7.42
CA ALA A 117 0.90 6.57 -8.36
C ALA A 117 0.58 7.72 -9.31
N GLY A 118 0.43 8.95 -8.78
CA GLY A 118 0.21 10.13 -9.60
C GLY A 118 1.39 10.47 -10.52
N GLN A 119 2.63 10.19 -10.10
CA GLN A 119 3.82 10.41 -10.95
C GLN A 119 3.87 9.42 -12.11
N PHE A 120 3.66 8.13 -11.85
CA PHE A 120 3.60 7.10 -12.88
C PHE A 120 2.49 7.38 -13.89
N GLN A 121 1.32 7.77 -13.39
CA GLN A 121 0.18 8.08 -14.26
C GLN A 121 0.45 9.27 -15.19
N ARG A 122 1.06 10.35 -14.68
CA ARG A 122 1.46 11.50 -15.50
C ARG A 122 2.52 11.12 -16.54
N ALA A 123 3.47 10.27 -16.17
CA ALA A 123 4.49 9.78 -17.10
C ALA A 123 3.87 8.91 -18.21
N ASN A 124 3.01 7.96 -17.85
CA ASN A 124 2.30 7.10 -18.80
C ASN A 124 1.42 7.91 -19.74
N LYS A 125 0.64 8.87 -19.21
CA LYS A 125 -0.20 9.75 -20.03
C LYS A 125 0.60 10.61 -21.01
N ARG A 126 1.82 11.03 -20.63
CA ARG A 126 2.71 11.80 -21.53
C ARG A 126 3.20 10.97 -22.71
N VAL A 127 3.51 9.69 -22.48
CA VAL A 127 4.08 8.80 -23.50
C VAL A 127 2.98 8.19 -24.37
N TYR A 128 1.90 7.72 -23.76
CA TYR A 128 0.86 6.91 -24.42
C TYR A 128 -0.46 7.66 -24.65
N GLY A 129 -0.56 8.91 -24.20
CA GLY A 129 -1.79 9.68 -24.28
C GLY A 129 -2.85 9.22 -23.27
N THR A 130 -4.11 9.58 -23.53
CA THR A 130 -5.27 9.21 -22.71
C THR A 130 -5.84 7.88 -23.22
N ILE A 131 -5.77 6.84 -22.39
CA ILE A 131 -6.33 5.52 -22.62
C ILE A 131 -7.48 5.33 -21.62
N PRO A 132 -8.72 5.09 -22.07
CA PRO A 132 -9.87 4.85 -21.20
C PRO A 132 -9.62 3.70 -20.23
N GLY A 133 -9.94 3.89 -18.95
CA GLY A 133 -9.74 2.89 -17.90
C GLY A 133 -8.29 2.68 -17.45
N VAL A 134 -7.31 3.34 -18.10
CA VAL A 134 -5.88 3.15 -17.82
C VAL A 134 -5.20 4.47 -17.48
N THR A 135 -5.20 5.47 -18.37
CA THR A 135 -4.52 6.78 -18.18
C THR A 135 -5.47 7.99 -18.20
N ASP A 136 -6.77 7.74 -18.18
CA ASP A 136 -7.82 8.76 -18.15
C ASP A 136 -7.97 9.42 -16.77
N ARG A 137 -7.69 8.69 -15.70
CA ARG A 137 -7.64 9.18 -14.31
C ARG A 137 -6.26 9.73 -13.95
N SER A 138 -6.20 10.59 -12.94
CA SER A 138 -4.96 11.24 -12.47
C SER A 138 -4.12 10.39 -11.49
N TYR A 139 -4.62 9.23 -11.12
CA TYR A 139 -4.01 8.28 -10.18
C TYR A 139 -4.07 6.86 -10.75
N MET A 140 -3.25 5.97 -10.19
CA MET A 140 -3.33 4.52 -10.39
C MET A 140 -3.97 3.87 -9.18
N THR A 141 -4.60 2.72 -9.38
CA THR A 141 -5.10 1.90 -8.29
C THR A 141 -3.94 1.28 -7.52
N ASN A 142 -4.01 1.30 -6.18
CA ASN A 142 -2.92 0.84 -5.34
C ASN A 142 -2.72 -0.68 -5.48
N SER A 143 -1.47 -1.14 -5.63
CA SER A 143 -1.09 -2.56 -5.72
C SER A 143 -2.11 -3.43 -6.48
N SER A 144 -2.76 -4.35 -5.77
CA SER A 144 -3.77 -5.32 -6.21
C SER A 144 -5.20 -4.94 -5.81
N HIS A 145 -5.43 -3.70 -5.35
CA HIS A 145 -6.76 -3.26 -4.91
C HIS A 145 -7.76 -3.27 -6.05
N VAL A 146 -9.01 -3.55 -5.71
CA VAL A 146 -10.15 -3.24 -6.56
C VAL A 146 -10.25 -1.70 -6.65
N PRO A 147 -10.41 -1.12 -7.85
CA PRO A 147 -10.49 0.33 -8.00
C PRO A 147 -11.60 0.96 -7.16
N VAL A 148 -11.28 2.07 -6.49
CA VAL A 148 -12.21 2.79 -5.61
C VAL A 148 -13.49 3.30 -6.29
N TYR A 149 -13.47 3.44 -7.62
CA TYR A 149 -14.65 3.87 -8.38
C TYR A 149 -15.59 2.71 -8.74
N TYR A 150 -15.17 1.47 -8.52
CA TYR A 150 -15.95 0.29 -8.85
C TYR A 150 -16.86 -0.08 -7.68
N ASP A 151 -18.16 -0.11 -7.93
CA ASP A 151 -19.16 -0.48 -6.91
C ASP A 151 -19.10 -2.00 -6.66
N ILE A 152 -18.78 -2.37 -5.42
CA ILE A 152 -18.57 -3.76 -5.03
C ILE A 152 -18.96 -3.97 -3.56
N SER A 153 -19.51 -5.15 -3.26
CA SER A 153 -19.79 -5.53 -1.88
C SER A 153 -18.49 -5.75 -1.09
N ALA A 154 -18.51 -5.48 0.22
CA ALA A 154 -17.36 -5.76 1.09
C ALA A 154 -16.92 -7.24 0.98
N TYR A 155 -17.87 -8.18 0.92
CA TYR A 155 -17.56 -9.61 0.84
C TYR A 155 -16.90 -10.00 -0.50
N ASP A 156 -17.36 -9.44 -1.61
CA ASP A 156 -16.75 -9.70 -2.91
C ASP A 156 -15.36 -9.08 -3.01
N LYS A 157 -15.18 -7.86 -2.48
CA LYS A 157 -13.87 -7.22 -2.40
C LYS A 157 -12.89 -8.05 -1.58
N ILE A 158 -13.31 -8.55 -0.41
CA ILE A 158 -12.54 -9.47 0.42
C ILE A 158 -12.14 -10.72 -0.37
N ARG A 159 -13.11 -11.38 -1.02
CA ARG A 159 -12.87 -12.61 -1.80
C ARG A 159 -11.85 -12.40 -2.92
N ILE A 160 -11.84 -11.21 -3.53
CA ILE A 160 -10.98 -10.86 -4.65
C ILE A 160 -9.58 -10.44 -4.17
N GLU A 161 -9.48 -9.63 -3.12
CA GLU A 161 -8.22 -9.08 -2.63
C GLU A 161 -7.44 -10.04 -1.73
N ALA A 162 -8.12 -10.88 -0.95
CA ALA A 162 -7.47 -11.76 0.02
C ALA A 162 -6.41 -12.70 -0.58
N PRO A 163 -6.63 -13.35 -1.75
CA PRO A 163 -5.60 -14.20 -2.34
C PRO A 163 -4.30 -13.46 -2.70
N TYR A 164 -4.35 -12.15 -2.96
CA TYR A 164 -3.14 -11.36 -3.23
C TYR A 164 -2.30 -11.13 -1.97
N HIS A 165 -2.90 -11.10 -0.78
CA HIS A 165 -2.17 -10.91 0.48
C HIS A 165 -1.15 -12.04 0.72
N ALA A 166 -1.51 -13.28 0.35
CA ALA A 166 -0.60 -14.42 0.44
C ALA A 166 0.61 -14.30 -0.52
N LEU A 167 0.44 -13.59 -1.65
CA LEU A 167 1.49 -13.34 -2.64
C LEU A 167 2.37 -12.15 -2.25
N GLU A 168 1.79 -11.12 -1.62
CA GLU A 168 2.43 -9.86 -1.21
C GLU A 168 3.06 -9.94 0.19
N ASN A 169 3.98 -10.89 0.38
CA ASN A 169 4.54 -11.23 1.69
C ASN A 169 5.40 -10.15 2.36
N ALA A 170 5.85 -9.12 1.63
CA ALA A 170 6.56 -7.98 2.22
C ALA A 170 5.63 -6.96 2.89
N GLY A 171 4.36 -6.97 2.50
CA GLY A 171 3.38 -5.98 2.93
C GLY A 171 2.28 -5.81 1.91
N HIS A 172 1.07 -5.76 2.46
CA HIS A 172 -0.21 -5.61 1.78
C HIS A 172 -1.18 -4.97 2.79
N ILE A 173 -2.25 -4.37 2.30
CA ILE A 173 -3.35 -3.90 3.14
C ILE A 173 -4.61 -3.87 2.29
N ALA A 174 -5.77 -4.18 2.87
CA ALA A 174 -7.06 -3.91 2.25
C ALA A 174 -7.84 -2.84 3.00
N TYR A 175 -8.57 -2.00 2.27
CA TYR A 175 -9.52 -1.04 2.83
C TYR A 175 -10.94 -1.45 2.49
N ILE A 176 -11.80 -1.56 3.49
CA ILE A 176 -13.23 -1.75 3.33
C ILE A 176 -13.91 -0.46 3.77
N GLU A 177 -14.61 0.19 2.84
CA GLU A 177 -15.42 1.36 3.14
C GLU A 177 -16.74 0.90 3.77
N MET A 178 -17.11 1.49 4.91
CA MET A 178 -18.39 1.24 5.55
C MET A 178 -19.11 2.56 5.82
N ASP A 179 -20.29 2.69 5.21
CA ASP A 179 -21.14 3.86 5.40
C ASP A 179 -21.79 3.87 6.79
N GLY A 180 -21.92 5.08 7.34
CA GLY A 180 -22.63 5.33 8.59
C GLY A 180 -21.79 5.06 9.84
N ASP A 181 -22.47 4.91 10.98
CA ASP A 181 -21.85 4.74 12.29
C ASP A 181 -21.76 3.24 12.66
N PRO A 182 -20.56 2.63 12.64
CA PRO A 182 -20.35 1.23 12.99
C PRO A 182 -20.88 0.86 14.37
N SER A 183 -20.88 1.81 15.32
CA SER A 183 -21.32 1.57 16.70
C SER A 183 -22.81 1.23 16.79
N LYS A 184 -23.61 1.68 15.81
CA LYS A 184 -25.05 1.36 15.72
C LYS A 184 -25.31 -0.05 15.20
N ASN A 185 -24.33 -0.69 14.55
CA ASN A 185 -24.46 -2.04 14.02
C ASN A 185 -23.17 -2.87 14.19
N VAL A 186 -22.76 -3.05 15.45
CA VAL A 186 -21.58 -3.84 15.83
C VAL A 186 -21.61 -5.26 15.25
N LYS A 187 -22.80 -5.85 15.11
CA LYS A 187 -22.94 -7.20 14.51
C LYS A 187 -22.56 -7.23 13.03
N ALA A 188 -22.89 -6.19 12.26
CA ALA A 188 -22.48 -6.10 10.86
C ALA A 188 -20.97 -5.88 10.75
N PHE A 189 -20.43 -4.97 11.57
CA PHE A 189 -18.98 -4.73 11.66
C PHE A 189 -18.22 -6.02 11.98
N GLU A 190 -18.63 -6.75 13.02
CA GLU A 190 -18.02 -8.03 13.42
C GLU A 190 -18.05 -9.06 12.29
N LYS A 191 -19.15 -9.14 11.52
CA LYS A 191 -19.24 -10.07 10.38
C LYS A 191 -18.22 -9.75 9.29
N VAL A 192 -18.00 -8.46 8.99
CA VAL A 192 -16.99 -8.05 8.01
C VAL A 192 -15.58 -8.40 8.51
N VAL A 193 -15.29 -8.14 9.79
CA VAL A 193 -14.00 -8.53 10.41
C VAL A 193 -13.80 -10.04 10.35
N ARG A 194 -14.82 -10.84 10.67
CA ARG A 194 -14.76 -12.30 10.56
C ARG A 194 -14.56 -12.75 9.12
N ALA A 195 -15.22 -12.12 8.15
CA ALA A 195 -15.03 -12.45 6.74
C ALA A 195 -13.58 -12.19 6.28
N MET A 196 -12.95 -11.09 6.71
CA MET A 196 -11.54 -10.81 6.41
C MET A 196 -10.60 -11.82 7.06
N HIS A 197 -10.86 -12.18 8.32
CA HIS A 197 -10.13 -13.22 9.04
C HIS A 197 -10.25 -14.59 8.36
N ASP A 198 -11.47 -15.01 8.04
CA ASP A 198 -11.76 -16.33 7.46
C ASP A 198 -11.25 -16.45 6.02
N ALA A 199 -11.03 -15.31 5.34
CA ALA A 199 -10.41 -15.24 4.03
C ALA A 199 -8.87 -15.16 4.06
N ASP A 200 -8.25 -15.23 5.25
CA ASP A 200 -6.79 -15.13 5.44
C ASP A 200 -6.18 -13.79 4.99
N MET A 201 -6.90 -12.69 5.20
CA MET A 201 -6.38 -11.35 4.92
C MET A 201 -5.39 -10.92 6.02
N GLY A 202 -4.10 -10.79 5.65
CA GLY A 202 -3.04 -10.47 6.63
C GLY A 202 -3.11 -9.07 7.27
N TYR A 203 -3.53 -8.03 6.55
CA TYR A 203 -3.71 -6.69 7.12
C TYR A 203 -4.87 -5.93 6.44
N PHE A 204 -5.74 -5.33 7.23
CA PHE A 204 -6.91 -4.61 6.72
C PHE A 204 -7.33 -3.45 7.64
N SER A 205 -8.01 -2.49 7.04
CA SER A 205 -8.65 -1.35 7.69
C SER A 205 -10.09 -1.24 7.25
N ILE A 206 -10.96 -0.82 8.18
CA ILE A 206 -12.33 -0.43 7.88
C ILE A 206 -12.39 1.09 7.98
N ASN A 207 -12.62 1.74 6.86
CA ASN A 207 -12.79 3.18 6.80
C ASN A 207 -14.26 3.49 7.10
N HIS A 208 -14.48 4.34 8.09
CA HIS A 208 -15.81 4.85 8.45
C HIS A 208 -15.68 6.32 8.86
N PRO A 209 -16.73 7.13 8.71
CA PRO A 209 -16.71 8.51 9.14
C PRO A 209 -16.51 8.60 10.66
N VAL A 210 -15.57 9.46 11.07
CA VAL A 210 -15.34 9.84 12.47
C VAL A 210 -15.16 11.35 12.52
N ASP A 211 -16.21 12.04 12.93
CA ASP A 211 -16.15 13.48 13.09
C ASP A 211 -15.88 13.84 14.55
N ARG A 212 -15.21 14.97 14.75
CA ARG A 212 -14.99 15.55 16.08
C ARG A 212 -15.39 17.01 16.07
N ASP A 213 -16.27 17.38 16.98
CA ASP A 213 -16.60 18.79 17.21
C ASP A 213 -15.48 19.46 18.03
N PRO A 214 -14.73 20.44 17.48
CA PRO A 214 -13.64 21.11 18.21
C PRO A 214 -14.08 22.00 19.38
N VAL A 215 -15.37 22.34 19.49
CA VAL A 215 -15.90 23.22 20.54
C VAL A 215 -16.37 22.40 21.73
N CYS A 216 -17.21 21.39 21.51
CA CYS A 216 -17.77 20.61 22.61
C CYS A 216 -17.08 19.26 22.84
N GLY A 217 -16.21 18.83 21.90
CA GLY A 217 -15.48 17.58 22.01
C GLY A 217 -16.28 16.33 21.63
N TYR A 218 -17.53 16.47 21.13
CA TYR A 218 -18.31 15.34 20.63
C TYR A 218 -17.53 14.59 19.55
N THR A 219 -17.50 13.26 19.65
CA THR A 219 -16.87 12.37 18.67
C THR A 219 -17.91 11.37 18.20
N GLY A 220 -18.08 11.25 16.88
CA GLY A 220 -19.12 10.42 16.26
C GLY A 220 -19.45 10.95 14.87
N LEU A 221 -20.54 10.46 14.25
CA LEU A 221 -21.00 11.00 12.98
C LEU A 221 -21.65 12.37 13.21
N ILE A 222 -21.08 13.41 12.58
CA ILE A 222 -21.65 14.75 12.52
C ILE A 222 -22.07 15.00 11.08
N GLU A 223 -23.37 15.12 10.85
CA GLU A 223 -23.88 15.56 9.55
C GLU A 223 -23.71 17.08 9.41
N ASN A 224 -24.80 17.84 9.23
CA ASN A 224 -24.72 19.30 9.12
C ASN A 224 -24.67 20.03 10.47
N GLU A 225 -25.03 19.34 11.56
CA GLU A 225 -25.21 19.93 12.88
C GLU A 225 -24.70 18.96 13.96
N CYS A 226 -23.87 19.46 14.88
CA CYS A 226 -23.33 18.68 15.99
C CYS A 226 -24.46 18.17 16.91
N PRO A 227 -24.60 16.85 17.13
CA PRO A 227 -25.66 16.29 17.98
C PRO A 227 -25.61 16.73 19.44
N HIS A 228 -24.46 17.22 19.92
CA HIS A 228 -24.25 17.59 21.32
C HIS A 228 -24.44 19.09 21.59
N CYS A 229 -23.84 19.96 20.75
CA CYS A 229 -23.87 21.42 20.98
C CYS A 229 -24.63 22.19 19.90
N HIS A 230 -25.25 21.50 18.94
CA HIS A 230 -26.04 22.08 17.85
C HIS A 230 -25.28 23.07 16.96
N ARG A 231 -23.94 23.03 17.01
CA ARG A 231 -23.09 23.82 16.14
C ARG A 231 -23.21 23.31 14.72
N LYS A 232 -23.45 24.22 13.77
CA LYS A 232 -23.35 23.92 12.34
C LYS A 232 -21.96 24.29 11.85
N GLU A 233 -21.47 23.58 10.84
CA GLU A 233 -20.24 23.97 10.17
C GLU A 233 -20.47 25.32 9.47
N THR A 234 -19.92 26.39 10.02
CA THR A 234 -19.87 27.69 9.36
C THR A 234 -18.68 27.66 8.40
N ALA A 235 -18.92 27.87 7.10
CA ALA A 235 -17.88 27.92 6.08
C ALA A 235 -16.87 29.05 6.36
N PHE A 236 -15.87 28.78 7.18
CA PHE A 236 -14.68 29.62 7.25
C PHE A 236 -13.76 29.18 6.13
N GLY A 237 -13.82 29.95 5.03
CA GLY A 237 -13.02 29.72 3.84
C GLY A 237 -11.53 29.62 4.13
N THR A 238 -10.85 28.80 3.34
CA THR A 238 -9.40 28.71 3.29
C THR A 238 -8.79 30.11 3.09
N MET A 239 -8.15 30.64 4.13
CA MET A 239 -7.28 31.79 3.96
C MET A 239 -5.96 31.29 3.37
N THR A 240 -5.80 31.47 2.06
CA THR A 240 -4.52 31.20 1.40
C THR A 240 -3.54 32.28 1.85
N VAL A 241 -2.66 31.96 2.79
CA VAL A 241 -1.57 32.87 3.21
C VAL A 241 -0.62 32.99 2.02
N PRO A 242 -0.44 34.18 1.41
CA PRO A 242 0.55 34.36 0.36
C PRO A 242 1.92 34.01 0.92
N ARG A 243 2.71 33.20 0.19
CA ARG A 243 4.12 33.01 0.51
C ARG A 243 4.76 34.40 0.64
N MET A 244 5.38 34.69 1.79
CA MET A 244 6.25 35.85 1.92
C MET A 244 7.27 35.78 0.78
N LYS A 245 7.25 36.81 -0.08
CA LYS A 245 8.33 37.03 -1.03
C LYS A 245 9.48 37.60 -0.22
N ASP A 246 10.61 36.92 -0.24
CA ASP A 246 11.91 37.49 0.15
C ASP A 246 12.19 38.76 -0.68
#